data_AF-A0A1M3G4Q8-F1
#
_entry.id   AF-A0A1M3G4Q8-F1
#
_cell.length_a   1.000
_cell.length_b   1.000
_cell.length_c   1.000
_cell.angle_alpha   90.00
_cell.angle_beta   90.00
_cell.angle_gamma   90.00
#
_symmetry.space_group_name_H-M   'P 1'
#
loop_
_entity.id
_entity.type
_entity.pdbx_description
1 polymer ?
#
loop_
_entity_poly.entity_id
_entity_poly.type
_entity_poly.pdbx_seq_one_letter_code
_entity_poly.pdbx_strand_id
1 'polypeptide(L)'
;MAKKDNSFRAKTGTLKHVPLTSATQGITRVRRGKGFSYHYRGKPVRSASLLNRIRALAIPPAWAHVWICPSANGHLQATGVDAAGRKQYRYHPLWVNKRSQKKYDRLLQFGYGLPALRRQVSHDLRDKEWNERKVIAIAIRLLECSHIRPGNPEYEKRYHSFGLSTLRDDHVKIGNGKMTLTFRGKKGIMQQQSIRDKHLIRLIRSCRELPGKKLFQYYTPAGNRRSITSTLVNQYIQEACGENFSAKDFRTWAGSIYALDFLLSKSATPSNDSPAQDLKSMLLHVSSRLGNTASICHGYYIHPVILEYYKEKNCLTLIRPARAGVLFGKNSLSSLEKTFLRLLKKKRKTD
;
A
#
# COMPACT_ATOMS: atom_id res chain seq x y z
N MET A 1 24.92 -8.16 26.29
CA MET A 1 23.95 -9.28 26.25
C MET A 1 22.60 -8.79 26.74
N ALA A 2 21.59 -8.73 25.87
CA ALA A 2 20.20 -8.49 26.25
C ALA A 2 19.32 -9.26 25.27
N LYS A 3 18.92 -10.47 25.66
CA LYS A 3 17.99 -11.31 24.89
C LYS A 3 16.62 -10.62 24.90
N LYS A 4 16.18 -10.16 23.72
CA LYS A 4 14.76 -9.86 23.47
C LYS A 4 14.02 -11.18 23.47
N ASP A 5 13.41 -11.52 24.60
CA ASP A 5 12.57 -12.70 24.72
C ASP A 5 11.24 -12.45 24.00
N ASN A 6 11.19 -12.91 22.75
CA ASN A 6 10.03 -12.80 21.87
C ASN A 6 9.37 -14.18 21.74
N SER A 7 8.91 -14.73 22.86
CA SER A 7 8.47 -16.13 22.95
C SER A 7 7.09 -16.29 23.58
N PHE A 8 6.10 -15.49 23.18
CA PHE A 8 4.71 -15.97 23.26
C PHE A 8 4.45 -16.88 22.06
N ARG A 9 4.90 -18.15 22.15
CA ARG A 9 4.52 -19.23 21.24
C ARG A 9 3.00 -19.38 21.29
N ALA A 10 2.30 -18.71 20.39
CA ALA A 10 0.88 -18.91 20.19
C ALA A 10 0.68 -20.36 19.73
N LYS A 11 -0.01 -21.16 20.56
CA LYS A 11 -0.47 -22.51 20.20
C LYS A 11 -1.07 -22.49 18.80
N THR A 12 -0.71 -23.48 18.00
CA THR A 12 -1.12 -23.80 16.62
C THR A 12 -2.62 -24.10 16.50
N GLY A 13 -3.48 -23.19 16.99
CA GLY A 13 -4.92 -23.30 16.87
C GLY A 13 -5.45 -22.56 15.64
N THR A 14 -6.47 -23.11 15.00
CA THR A 14 -7.23 -22.45 13.93
C THR A 14 -7.74 -21.09 14.41
N LEU A 15 -7.47 -20.02 13.64
CA LEU A 15 -7.96 -18.68 13.94
C LEU A 15 -9.48 -18.64 13.75
N LYS A 16 -10.19 -18.07 14.73
CA LYS A 16 -11.64 -17.86 14.65
C LYS A 16 -11.94 -16.53 13.99
N HIS A 17 -12.82 -16.54 12.99
CA HIS A 17 -13.42 -15.30 12.50
C HIS A 17 -14.32 -14.71 13.60
N VAL A 18 -14.20 -13.41 13.81
CA VAL A 18 -14.91 -12.66 14.85
C VAL A 18 -15.83 -11.67 14.14
N PRO A 19 -17.15 -11.92 14.10
CA PRO A 19 -18.08 -10.98 13.51
C PRO A 19 -18.14 -9.69 14.36
N LEU A 20 -18.04 -8.55 13.69
CA LEU A 20 -18.20 -7.21 14.28
C LEU A 20 -19.68 -6.83 14.30
N THR A 21 -20.53 -7.64 14.93
CA THR A 21 -21.95 -7.33 15.14
C THR A 21 -22.19 -6.90 16.59
N SER A 22 -23.31 -6.21 16.84
CA SER A 22 -23.75 -5.80 18.19
C SER A 22 -23.92 -6.97 19.16
N ALA A 23 -24.06 -8.19 18.65
CA ALA A 23 -24.24 -9.41 19.42
C ALA A 23 -22.95 -10.00 20.01
N THR A 24 -21.76 -9.63 19.50
CA THR A 24 -20.50 -10.24 19.97
C THR A 24 -20.06 -9.62 21.30
N GLN A 25 -20.51 -10.21 22.41
CA GLN A 25 -20.10 -9.81 23.76
C GLN A 25 -18.57 -9.85 23.89
N GLY A 26 -17.99 -8.70 24.22
CA GLY A 26 -16.55 -8.55 24.46
C GLY A 26 -16.24 -8.15 25.88
N ILE A 27 -14.94 -8.17 26.19
CA ILE A 27 -14.41 -7.60 27.42
C ILE A 27 -14.35 -6.09 27.24
N THR A 28 -14.96 -5.34 28.16
CA THR A 28 -14.95 -3.88 28.18
C THR A 28 -13.85 -3.36 29.10
N ARG A 29 -13.32 -2.17 28.78
CA ARG A 29 -12.31 -1.48 29.58
C ARG A 29 -12.95 -0.30 30.31
N VAL A 30 -12.79 -0.24 31.62
CA VAL A 30 -13.33 0.81 32.49
C VAL A 30 -12.17 1.49 33.21
N ARG A 31 -12.11 2.83 33.17
CA ARG A 31 -11.07 3.62 33.86
C ARG A 31 -11.25 3.51 35.38
N ARG A 32 -10.15 3.29 36.11
CA ARG A 32 -10.12 3.21 37.58
C ARG A 32 -8.86 3.90 38.10
N GLY A 33 -9.01 5.10 38.66
CA GLY A 33 -7.87 5.91 39.12
C GLY A 33 -6.82 6.11 38.02
N LYS A 34 -5.57 5.73 38.32
CA LYS A 34 -4.43 5.78 37.37
C LYS A 34 -4.40 4.62 36.36
N GLY A 35 -5.31 3.63 36.47
CA GLY A 35 -5.31 2.41 35.66
C GLY A 35 -6.65 2.07 35.03
N PHE A 36 -6.79 0.80 34.64
CA PHE A 36 -7.98 0.25 34.02
C PHE A 36 -8.41 -1.05 34.70
N SER A 37 -9.73 -1.23 34.83
CA SER A 37 -10.36 -2.51 35.14
C SER A 37 -11.03 -3.08 33.89
N TYR A 38 -11.09 -4.41 33.79
CA TYR A 38 -11.67 -5.11 32.66
C TYR A 38 -12.88 -5.92 33.10
N HIS A 39 -13.96 -5.87 32.31
CA HIS A 39 -15.23 -6.49 32.66
C HIS A 39 -15.70 -7.38 31.51
N TYR A 40 -16.21 -8.55 31.84
CA TYR A 40 -16.84 -9.46 30.88
C TYR A 40 -18.24 -9.80 31.39
N ARG A 41 -19.27 -9.50 30.57
CA ARG A 41 -20.69 -9.69 30.96
C ARG A 41 -21.02 -9.05 32.32
N GLY A 42 -20.54 -7.83 32.54
CA GLY A 42 -20.76 -7.08 33.77
C GLY A 42 -19.93 -7.52 34.99
N LYS A 43 -19.15 -8.61 34.89
CA LYS A 43 -18.32 -9.12 36.00
C LYS A 43 -16.84 -8.74 35.81
N PRO A 44 -16.10 -8.42 36.89
CA PRO A 44 -14.68 -8.09 36.80
C PRO A 44 -13.86 -9.31 36.36
N VAL A 45 -12.96 -9.09 35.41
CA VAL A 45 -12.00 -10.10 34.95
C VAL A 45 -10.86 -10.22 35.96
N ARG A 46 -10.78 -11.35 36.66
CA ARG A 46 -9.72 -11.64 37.66
C ARG A 46 -8.65 -12.63 37.19
N SER A 47 -8.89 -13.35 36.10
CA SER A 47 -7.94 -14.34 35.57
C SER A 47 -6.62 -13.68 35.18
N ALA A 48 -5.53 -14.08 35.83
CA ALA A 48 -4.19 -13.55 35.57
C ALA A 48 -3.74 -13.77 34.12
N SER A 49 -4.03 -14.95 33.54
CA SER A 49 -3.68 -15.26 32.15
C SER A 49 -4.42 -14.36 31.16
N LEU A 50 -5.71 -14.09 31.39
CA LEU A 50 -6.50 -13.19 30.56
C LEU A 50 -6.03 -11.74 30.69
N LEU A 51 -5.74 -11.27 31.90
CA LEU A 51 -5.19 -9.94 32.14
C LEU A 51 -3.82 -9.74 31.47
N ASN A 52 -2.93 -10.73 31.58
CA ASN A 52 -1.63 -10.70 30.91
C ASN A 52 -1.78 -10.61 29.38
N ARG A 53 -2.70 -11.38 28.78
CA ARG A 53 -3.00 -11.28 27.35
C ARG A 53 -3.48 -9.87 26.97
N ILE A 54 -4.40 -9.30 27.75
CA ILE A 54 -4.92 -7.94 27.48
C ILE A 54 -3.81 -6.91 27.53
N ARG A 55 -2.90 -6.99 28.52
CA ARG A 55 -1.72 -6.09 28.60
C ARG A 55 -0.82 -6.24 27.38
N ALA A 56 -0.57 -7.47 26.92
CA ALA A 56 0.24 -7.75 25.74
C ALA A 56 -0.35 -7.18 24.43
N LEU A 57 -1.66 -6.89 24.37
CA LEU A 57 -2.26 -6.20 23.21
C LEU A 57 -1.84 -4.73 23.07
N ALA A 58 -1.22 -4.15 24.12
CA ALA A 58 -0.74 -2.77 24.15
C ALA A 58 -1.80 -1.78 23.60
N ILE A 59 -3.01 -1.86 24.18
CA ILE A 59 -4.14 -1.01 23.81
C ILE A 59 -3.89 0.39 24.38
N PRO A 60 -3.73 1.44 23.56
CA PRO A 60 -3.39 2.77 24.03
C PRO A 60 -4.36 3.27 25.11
N PRO A 61 -3.88 3.91 26.19
CA PRO A 61 -4.73 4.43 27.25
C PRO A 61 -5.79 5.43 26.75
N ALA A 62 -5.45 6.22 25.72
CA ALA A 62 -6.32 7.24 25.14
C ALA A 62 -7.48 6.69 24.29
N TRP A 63 -7.59 5.37 24.05
CA TRP A 63 -8.72 4.82 23.30
C TRP A 63 -10.00 4.79 24.15
N ALA A 64 -11.07 5.37 23.62
CA ALA A 64 -12.44 5.26 24.13
C ALA A 64 -13.16 4.03 23.55
N HIS A 65 -14.30 3.66 24.14
CA HIS A 65 -15.17 2.56 23.68
C HIS A 65 -14.42 1.27 23.34
N VAL A 66 -13.50 0.86 24.23
CA VAL A 66 -12.65 -0.31 23.97
C VAL A 66 -13.43 -1.60 24.15
N TRP A 67 -13.43 -2.39 23.10
CA TRP A 67 -13.94 -3.77 23.05
C TRP A 67 -12.75 -4.71 22.85
N ILE A 68 -12.66 -5.77 23.66
CA ILE A 68 -11.58 -6.75 23.59
C ILE A 68 -12.20 -8.15 23.38
N CYS A 69 -11.65 -8.90 22.43
CA CYS A 69 -12.11 -10.25 22.15
C CYS A 69 -11.84 -11.16 23.37
N PRO A 70 -12.85 -11.89 23.90
CA PRO A 70 -12.66 -12.82 25.01
C PRO A 70 -11.73 -13.98 24.62
N SER A 71 -11.74 -14.38 23.35
CA SER A 71 -10.97 -15.51 22.85
C SER A 71 -9.57 -15.12 22.37
N ALA A 72 -8.57 -15.91 22.78
CA ALA A 72 -7.18 -15.71 22.38
C ALA A 72 -6.94 -15.98 20.89
N ASN A 73 -7.75 -16.85 20.24
CA ASN A 73 -7.59 -17.19 18.82
C ASN A 73 -8.52 -16.41 17.87
N GLY A 74 -9.23 -15.39 18.37
CA GLY A 74 -10.00 -14.48 17.53
C GLY A 74 -9.09 -13.65 16.63
N HIS A 75 -9.32 -13.63 15.32
CA HIS A 75 -8.46 -12.88 14.40
C HIS A 75 -8.42 -11.37 14.71
N LEU A 76 -9.54 -10.80 15.17
CA LEU A 76 -9.65 -9.48 15.76
C LEU A 76 -9.55 -9.59 17.28
N GLN A 77 -8.56 -8.92 17.88
CA GLN A 77 -8.26 -9.00 19.30
C GLN A 77 -8.82 -7.83 20.11
N ALA A 78 -8.84 -6.61 19.54
CA ALA A 78 -9.48 -5.47 20.18
C ALA A 78 -9.90 -4.41 19.17
N THR A 79 -10.89 -3.60 19.54
CA THR A 79 -11.22 -2.35 18.88
C THR A 79 -11.36 -1.22 19.90
N GLY A 80 -11.27 0.01 19.44
CA GLY A 80 -11.53 1.20 20.24
C GLY A 80 -11.60 2.43 19.35
N VAL A 81 -11.92 3.58 19.92
CA VAL A 81 -11.97 4.87 19.23
C VAL A 81 -10.78 5.69 19.71
N ASP A 82 -9.92 6.15 18.82
CA ASP A 82 -8.80 7.00 19.20
C ASP A 82 -9.23 8.43 19.52
N ALA A 83 -8.30 9.26 20.03
CA ALA A 83 -8.53 10.66 20.36
C ALA A 83 -8.98 11.52 19.15
N ALA A 84 -8.84 11.02 17.92
CA ALA A 84 -9.32 11.67 16.69
C ALA A 84 -10.67 11.11 16.21
N GLY A 85 -11.39 10.36 17.06
CA GLY A 85 -12.70 9.80 16.76
C GLY A 85 -12.69 8.63 15.76
N ARG A 86 -11.53 8.02 15.50
CA ARG A 86 -11.42 6.93 14.50
C ARG A 86 -11.46 5.58 15.18
N LYS A 87 -12.22 4.64 14.59
CA LYS A 87 -12.20 3.24 15.01
C LYS A 87 -10.84 2.61 14.68
N GLN A 88 -10.18 2.10 15.70
CA GLN A 88 -8.89 1.42 15.66
C GLN A 88 -9.06 -0.06 15.97
N TYR A 89 -8.09 -0.85 15.51
CA TYR A 89 -8.12 -2.31 15.58
C TYR A 89 -6.78 -2.85 16.09
N ARG A 90 -6.84 -3.95 16.83
CA ARG A 90 -5.71 -4.84 17.14
C ARG A 90 -6.07 -6.22 16.62
N TYR A 91 -5.19 -6.80 15.81
CA TYR A 91 -5.37 -8.13 15.23
C TYR A 91 -4.44 -9.15 15.88
N HIS A 92 -4.81 -10.41 15.82
CA HIS A 92 -3.94 -11.52 16.21
C HIS A 92 -2.68 -11.55 15.33
N PRO A 93 -1.47 -11.81 15.86
CA PRO A 93 -0.24 -11.85 15.07
C PRO A 93 -0.31 -12.81 13.87
N LEU A 94 -0.84 -14.03 14.08
CA LEU A 94 -1.06 -14.98 12.98
C LEU A 94 -1.99 -14.43 11.88
N TRP A 95 -2.98 -13.60 12.20
CA TRP A 95 -3.83 -12.98 11.18
C TRP A 95 -3.05 -11.95 10.36
N VAL A 96 -2.24 -11.12 11.03
CA VAL A 96 -1.36 -10.15 10.36
C VAL A 96 -0.38 -10.86 9.43
N ASN A 97 0.22 -11.97 9.88
CA ASN A 97 1.14 -12.79 9.08
C ASN A 97 0.42 -13.40 7.87
N LYS A 98 -0.71 -14.10 8.08
CA LYS A 98 -1.51 -14.69 6.98
C LYS A 98 -1.96 -13.65 5.96
N ARG A 99 -2.41 -12.47 6.41
CA ARG A 99 -2.80 -11.37 5.51
C ARG A 99 -1.62 -10.78 4.75
N SER A 100 -0.45 -10.71 5.38
CA SER A 100 0.77 -10.23 4.74
C SER A 100 1.28 -11.21 3.69
N GLN A 101 1.24 -12.53 3.96
CA GLN A 101 1.52 -13.58 2.98
C GLN A 101 0.54 -13.52 1.81
N LYS A 102 -0.78 -13.51 2.07
CA LYS A 102 -1.80 -13.40 1.02
C LYS A 102 -1.63 -12.16 0.14
N LYS A 103 -1.16 -11.04 0.70
CA LYS A 103 -0.81 -9.83 -0.06
C LYS A 103 0.34 -10.08 -1.03
N TYR A 104 1.37 -10.81 -0.60
CA TYR A 104 2.52 -11.16 -1.42
C TYR A 104 2.18 -12.20 -2.48
N ASP A 105 1.39 -13.22 -2.12
CA ASP A 105 0.91 -14.23 -3.07
C ASP A 105 0.15 -13.58 -4.22
N ARG A 106 -0.66 -12.55 -3.91
CA ARG A 106 -1.44 -11.76 -4.87
C ARG A 106 -0.61 -10.95 -5.87
N LEU A 107 0.66 -10.65 -5.59
CA LEU A 107 1.51 -9.89 -6.51
C LEU A 107 1.84 -10.68 -7.78
N LEU A 108 1.86 -12.02 -7.71
CA LEU A 108 2.05 -12.85 -8.90
C LEU A 108 0.86 -12.68 -9.85
N GLN A 109 -0.38 -12.77 -9.36
CA GLN A 109 -1.57 -12.52 -10.18
C GLN A 109 -1.62 -11.06 -10.65
N PHE A 110 -1.23 -10.09 -9.82
CA PHE A 110 -1.17 -8.68 -10.21
C PHE A 110 -0.25 -8.47 -11.41
N GLY A 111 0.94 -9.07 -11.40
CA GLY A 111 1.87 -9.03 -12.51
C GLY A 111 1.30 -9.63 -13.81
N TYR A 112 0.47 -10.66 -13.73
CA TYR A 112 -0.24 -11.20 -14.90
C TYR A 112 -1.36 -10.29 -15.42
N GLY A 113 -2.04 -9.56 -14.53
CA GLY A 113 -3.11 -8.63 -14.90
C GLY A 113 -2.61 -7.30 -15.50
N LEU A 114 -1.41 -6.85 -15.12
CA LEU A 114 -0.85 -5.56 -15.56
C LEU A 114 -0.87 -5.34 -17.08
N PRO A 115 -0.48 -6.30 -17.95
CA PRO A 115 -0.59 -6.11 -19.39
C PRO A 115 -2.01 -5.84 -19.89
N ALA A 116 -3.03 -6.52 -19.35
CA ALA A 116 -4.42 -6.30 -19.74
C ALA A 116 -4.88 -4.89 -19.33
N LEU A 117 -4.63 -4.51 -18.08
CA LEU A 117 -4.91 -3.16 -17.58
C LEU A 117 -4.24 -2.07 -18.41
N ARG A 118 -2.96 -2.24 -18.72
CA ARG A 118 -2.19 -1.28 -19.52
C ARG A 118 -2.72 -1.14 -20.94
N ARG A 119 -3.15 -2.24 -21.57
CA ARG A 119 -3.79 -2.19 -22.89
C ARG A 119 -5.13 -1.45 -22.82
N GLN A 120 -5.94 -1.70 -21.80
CA GLN A 120 -7.21 -1.00 -21.58
C GLN A 120 -6.99 0.51 -21.36
N VAL A 121 -6.07 0.87 -20.45
CA VAL A 121 -5.66 2.28 -20.24
C VAL A 121 -5.21 2.92 -21.55
N SER A 122 -4.34 2.25 -22.32
CA SER A 122 -3.90 2.79 -23.61
C SER A 122 -5.04 2.94 -24.62
N HIS A 123 -6.05 2.06 -24.59
CA HIS A 123 -7.25 2.16 -25.42
C HIS A 123 -8.08 3.39 -25.02
N ASP A 124 -8.46 3.51 -23.75
CA ASP A 124 -9.29 4.61 -23.25
C ASP A 124 -8.59 5.98 -23.36
N LEU A 125 -7.25 6.01 -23.29
CA LEU A 125 -6.48 7.23 -23.56
C LEU A 125 -6.54 7.72 -25.01
N ARG A 126 -6.87 6.85 -25.98
CA ARG A 126 -7.02 7.19 -27.40
C ARG A 126 -8.44 7.61 -27.77
N ASP A 127 -9.39 7.50 -26.85
CA ASP A 127 -10.75 7.96 -27.06
C ASP A 127 -10.73 9.45 -27.46
N LYS A 128 -11.55 9.84 -28.45
CA LYS A 128 -11.66 11.23 -28.87
C LYS A 128 -12.50 12.03 -27.88
N GLU A 129 -13.48 11.41 -27.26
CA GLU A 129 -14.37 12.05 -26.30
C GLU A 129 -13.68 12.23 -24.93
N TRP A 130 -14.08 13.28 -24.20
CA TRP A 130 -13.59 13.54 -22.84
C TRP A 130 -14.57 12.99 -21.80
N ASN A 131 -14.61 11.66 -21.70
CA ASN A 131 -15.54 10.95 -20.81
C ASN A 131 -14.88 10.48 -19.49
N GLU A 132 -15.70 9.91 -18.61
CA GLU A 132 -15.28 9.37 -17.31
C GLU A 132 -14.11 8.37 -17.43
N ARG A 133 -14.21 7.41 -18.36
CA ARG A 133 -13.20 6.35 -18.52
C ARG A 133 -11.85 6.93 -18.93
N LYS A 134 -11.84 7.88 -19.86
CA LYS A 134 -10.60 8.55 -20.28
C LYS A 134 -9.93 9.25 -19.10
N VAL A 135 -10.68 9.97 -18.26
CA VAL A 135 -10.12 10.67 -17.09
C VAL A 135 -9.59 9.68 -16.05
N ILE A 136 -10.28 8.55 -15.82
CA ILE A 136 -9.79 7.47 -14.96
C ILE A 136 -8.49 6.86 -15.53
N ALA A 137 -8.42 6.64 -16.85
CA ALA A 137 -7.23 6.11 -17.51
C ALA A 137 -6.03 7.07 -17.39
N ILE A 138 -6.24 8.39 -17.48
CA ILE A 138 -5.21 9.41 -17.20
C ILE A 138 -4.73 9.29 -15.74
N ALA A 139 -5.65 9.15 -14.79
CA ALA A 139 -5.30 8.99 -13.38
C ALA A 139 -4.51 7.70 -13.11
N ILE A 140 -4.86 6.58 -13.74
CA ILE A 140 -4.10 5.32 -13.63
C ILE A 140 -2.72 5.45 -14.25
N ARG A 141 -2.60 6.12 -15.41
CA ARG A 141 -1.28 6.38 -15.99
C ARG A 141 -0.43 7.26 -15.07
N LEU A 142 -1.03 8.26 -14.42
CA LEU A 142 -0.33 9.05 -13.41
C LEU A 142 0.08 8.21 -12.19
N LEU A 143 -0.78 7.29 -11.75
CA LEU A 143 -0.50 6.35 -10.67
C LEU A 143 0.71 5.46 -10.99
N GLU A 144 0.80 4.92 -12.20
CA GLU A 144 1.95 4.11 -12.64
C GLU A 144 3.25 4.92 -12.74
N CYS A 145 3.19 6.20 -13.12
CA CYS A 145 4.39 7.01 -13.21
C CYS A 145 4.88 7.51 -11.84
N SER A 146 3.98 7.72 -10.89
CA SER A 146 4.26 8.41 -9.62
C SER A 146 4.18 7.53 -8.38
N HIS A 147 3.48 6.39 -8.47
CA HIS A 147 3.17 5.50 -7.37
C HIS A 147 2.58 6.19 -6.14
N ILE A 148 1.92 7.35 -6.29
CA ILE A 148 1.29 8.06 -5.17
C ILE A 148 0.12 7.25 -4.59
N ARG A 149 -0.33 7.64 -3.40
CA ARG A 149 -1.49 6.98 -2.78
C ARG A 149 -2.77 7.35 -3.54
N PRO A 150 -3.77 6.46 -3.63
CA PRO A 150 -5.04 6.76 -4.34
C PRO A 150 -5.82 7.98 -3.84
N GLY A 151 -5.63 8.41 -2.59
CA GLY A 151 -6.38 9.52 -2.00
C GLY A 151 -7.76 9.11 -1.45
N ASN A 152 -8.29 9.90 -0.53
CA ASN A 152 -9.62 9.74 0.04
C ASN A 152 -10.19 11.15 0.34
N PRO A 153 -11.36 11.52 -0.21
CA PRO A 153 -11.99 12.82 0.03
C PRO A 153 -12.23 13.17 1.50
N GLU A 154 -12.58 12.20 2.35
CA GLU A 154 -12.74 12.43 3.81
C GLU A 154 -11.40 12.79 4.46
N TYR A 155 -10.33 12.13 4.00
CA TYR A 155 -8.98 12.37 4.50
C TYR A 155 -8.44 13.72 4.03
N GLU A 156 -8.78 14.12 2.80
CA GLU A 156 -8.53 15.47 2.29
C GLU A 156 -9.22 16.51 3.17
N LYS A 157 -10.55 16.40 3.37
CA LYS A 157 -11.34 17.36 4.15
C LYS A 157 -10.86 17.49 5.59
N ARG A 158 -10.49 16.38 6.24
CA ARG A 158 -10.11 16.37 7.65
C ARG A 158 -8.65 16.79 7.90
N TYR A 159 -7.73 16.44 6.99
CA TYR A 159 -6.29 16.57 7.24
C TYR A 159 -5.55 17.42 6.22
N HIS A 160 -6.24 18.03 5.25
CA HIS A 160 -5.63 18.73 4.12
C HIS A 160 -4.50 17.91 3.49
N SER A 161 -4.76 16.61 3.33
CA SER A 161 -3.81 15.61 2.86
C SER A 161 -4.34 14.98 1.59
N PHE A 162 -3.52 15.00 0.54
CA PHE A 162 -3.93 14.66 -0.82
C PHE A 162 -3.34 13.31 -1.28
N GLY A 163 -4.01 12.71 -2.26
CA GLY A 163 -3.53 11.60 -3.08
C GLY A 163 -4.14 11.70 -4.48
N LEU A 164 -3.96 10.68 -5.30
CA LEU A 164 -4.30 10.66 -6.73
C LEU A 164 -5.68 11.28 -7.05
N SER A 165 -6.76 10.71 -6.50
CA SER A 165 -8.14 11.14 -6.77
C SER A 165 -8.53 12.49 -6.16
N THR A 166 -7.68 13.04 -5.29
CA THR A 166 -7.90 14.33 -4.64
C THR A 166 -6.85 15.36 -5.04
N LEU A 167 -6.04 15.09 -6.08
CA LEU A 167 -5.12 16.09 -6.62
C LEU A 167 -5.88 17.30 -7.13
N ARG A 168 -5.17 18.42 -7.19
CA ARG A 168 -5.67 19.74 -7.57
C ARG A 168 -4.71 20.35 -8.58
N ASP A 169 -5.18 21.36 -9.30
CA ASP A 169 -4.40 21.97 -10.39
C ASP A 169 -3.15 22.69 -9.88
N ASP A 170 -3.24 23.30 -8.70
CA ASP A 170 -2.15 23.97 -7.98
C ASP A 170 -1.03 23.00 -7.54
N HIS A 171 -1.34 21.72 -7.39
CA HIS A 171 -0.34 20.69 -7.11
C HIS A 171 0.53 20.32 -8.32
N VAL A 172 0.21 20.83 -9.52
CA VAL A 172 0.85 20.44 -10.78
C VAL A 172 1.62 21.60 -11.40
N LYS A 173 2.95 21.49 -11.41
CA LYS A 173 3.83 22.40 -12.16
C LYS A 173 4.35 21.73 -13.42
N ILE A 174 4.16 22.35 -14.58
CA ILE A 174 4.64 21.84 -15.88
C ILE A 174 5.65 22.84 -16.45
N GLY A 175 6.84 22.36 -16.82
CA GLY A 175 7.90 23.18 -17.41
C GLY A 175 9.11 22.34 -17.80
N ASN A 176 9.94 22.82 -18.72
CA ASN A 176 11.21 22.18 -19.14
C ASN A 176 11.04 20.70 -19.53
N GLY A 177 9.97 20.37 -20.27
CA GLY A 177 9.66 19.01 -20.71
C GLY A 177 9.30 18.01 -19.60
N LYS A 178 9.08 18.46 -18.36
CA LYS A 178 8.69 17.65 -17.22
C LYS A 178 7.46 18.20 -16.50
N MET A 179 6.79 17.34 -15.75
CA MET A 179 5.77 17.71 -14.77
C MET A 179 6.25 17.35 -13.38
N THR A 180 6.06 18.26 -12.43
CA THR A 180 6.33 18.04 -11.02
C THR A 180 5.01 18.12 -10.26
N LEU A 181 4.69 17.05 -9.55
CA LEU A 181 3.62 17.02 -8.56
C LEU A 181 4.20 17.41 -7.20
N THR A 182 3.63 18.42 -6.55
CA THR A 182 4.00 18.81 -5.18
C THR A 182 2.74 18.95 -4.33
N PHE A 183 2.61 18.15 -3.28
CA PHE A 183 1.42 18.17 -2.42
C PHE A 183 1.71 17.61 -1.03
N ARG A 184 0.89 18.00 -0.06
CA ARG A 184 0.92 17.44 1.30
C ARG A 184 0.23 16.08 1.32
N GLY A 185 0.97 15.01 1.57
CA GLY A 185 0.46 13.64 1.59
C GLY A 185 -0.01 13.16 2.96
N LYS A 186 -0.21 11.84 3.08
CA LYS A 186 -0.61 11.17 4.34
C LYS A 186 0.33 11.55 5.50
N LYS A 187 -0.25 11.83 6.67
CA LYS A 187 0.46 12.34 7.88
C LYS A 187 1.19 13.67 7.66
N GLY A 188 0.77 14.45 6.67
CA GLY A 188 1.36 15.75 6.39
C GLY A 188 2.72 15.72 5.69
N ILE A 189 3.20 14.54 5.25
CA ILE A 189 4.50 14.39 4.61
C ILE A 189 4.44 15.02 3.21
N MET A 190 5.31 15.98 2.95
CA MET A 190 5.44 16.58 1.61
C MET A 190 5.85 15.53 0.58
N GLN A 191 5.10 15.46 -0.51
CA GLN A 191 5.38 14.59 -1.65
C GLN A 191 5.81 15.46 -2.81
N GLN A 192 6.92 15.07 -3.45
CA GLN A 192 7.39 15.66 -4.69
C GLN A 192 7.71 14.55 -5.68
N GLN A 193 7.06 14.54 -6.84
CA GLN A 193 7.27 13.52 -7.88
C GLN A 193 7.50 14.19 -9.23
N SER A 194 8.59 13.86 -9.91
CA SER A 194 8.91 14.39 -11.24
C SER A 194 8.67 13.34 -12.31
N ILE A 195 7.90 13.69 -13.33
CA ILE A 195 7.46 12.80 -14.40
C ILE A 195 7.85 13.40 -15.76
N ARG A 196 8.47 12.56 -16.60
CA ARG A 196 8.87 12.90 -17.98
C ARG A 196 8.13 11.98 -18.95
N ASP A 197 6.84 12.26 -19.13
CA ASP A 197 6.01 11.58 -20.13
C ASP A 197 5.26 12.64 -20.93
N LYS A 198 5.73 12.93 -22.15
CA LYS A 198 5.18 14.00 -22.99
C LYS A 198 3.69 13.80 -23.27
N HIS A 199 3.23 12.56 -23.41
CA HIS A 199 1.82 12.28 -23.67
C HIS A 199 0.97 12.55 -22.44
N LEU A 200 1.38 12.03 -21.27
CA LEU A 200 0.70 12.30 -20.00
C LEU A 200 0.69 13.79 -19.66
N ILE A 201 1.78 14.52 -19.91
CA ILE A 201 1.85 15.97 -19.67
C ILE A 201 0.79 16.71 -20.49
N ARG A 202 0.59 16.33 -21.76
CA ARG A 202 -0.47 16.93 -22.59
C ARG A 202 -1.86 16.64 -22.02
N LEU A 203 -2.14 15.38 -21.67
CA LEU A 203 -3.42 14.99 -21.08
C LEU A 203 -3.71 15.71 -19.75
N ILE A 204 -2.69 15.89 -18.91
CA ILE A 204 -2.82 16.64 -17.66
C ILE A 204 -3.05 18.14 -17.90
N ARG A 205 -2.55 18.72 -19.00
CA ARG A 205 -2.93 20.09 -19.39
C ARG A 205 -4.42 20.17 -19.71
N SER A 206 -4.94 19.25 -20.52
CA SER A 206 -6.37 19.18 -20.85
C SER A 206 -7.25 18.97 -19.62
N CYS A 207 -6.81 18.16 -18.64
CA CYS A 207 -7.49 18.04 -17.36
C CYS A 207 -7.70 19.39 -16.64
N ARG A 208 -6.75 20.33 -16.77
CA ARG A 208 -6.76 21.65 -16.12
C ARG A 208 -7.54 22.71 -16.89
N GLU A 209 -8.03 22.40 -18.09
CA GLU A 209 -8.89 23.30 -18.88
C GLU A 209 -10.33 23.28 -18.36
N LEU A 210 -10.74 22.20 -17.67
CA LEU A 210 -12.05 22.16 -17.04
C LEU A 210 -12.07 23.08 -15.81
N PRO A 211 -13.11 23.90 -15.63
CA PRO A 211 -13.19 24.79 -14.48
C PRO A 211 -13.23 23.97 -13.18
N GLY A 212 -12.69 24.52 -12.09
CA GLY A 212 -12.71 23.91 -10.76
C GLY A 212 -11.33 23.89 -10.11
N LYS A 213 -11.21 23.18 -8.98
CA LYS A 213 -9.92 23.01 -8.27
C LYS A 213 -9.33 21.62 -8.43
N LYS A 214 -10.15 20.61 -8.73
CA LYS A 214 -9.71 19.21 -8.74
C LYS A 214 -9.06 18.89 -10.08
N LEU A 215 -7.99 18.11 -10.04
CA LEU A 215 -7.25 17.78 -11.26
C LEU A 215 -8.01 16.82 -12.19
N PHE A 216 -8.78 15.88 -11.63
CA PHE A 216 -9.44 14.85 -12.41
C PHE A 216 -10.95 15.04 -12.42
N GLN A 217 -11.43 15.66 -13.50
CA GLN A 217 -12.83 16.02 -13.69
C GLN A 217 -13.31 15.70 -15.12
N TYR A 218 -14.60 15.49 -15.27
CA TYR A 218 -15.29 15.25 -16.54
C TYR A 218 -16.73 15.80 -16.48
N TYR A 219 -17.35 15.98 -17.64
CA TYR A 219 -18.78 16.24 -17.74
C TYR A 219 -19.53 14.94 -18.00
N THR A 220 -20.61 14.70 -17.26
CA THR A 220 -21.54 13.61 -17.57
C THR A 220 -22.34 13.92 -18.84
N PRO A 221 -22.99 12.93 -19.48
CA PRO A 221 -23.89 13.18 -20.61
C PRO A 221 -24.98 14.24 -20.32
N ALA A 222 -25.42 14.35 -19.07
CA ALA A 222 -26.38 15.37 -18.63
C ALA A 222 -25.77 16.78 -18.40
N GLY A 223 -24.52 17.02 -18.85
CA GLY A 223 -23.83 18.31 -18.69
C GLY A 223 -23.30 18.60 -17.28
N ASN A 224 -23.54 17.73 -16.30
CA ASN A 224 -23.06 17.94 -14.93
C ASN A 224 -21.56 17.64 -14.78
N ARG A 225 -20.83 18.54 -14.12
CA ARG A 225 -19.41 18.34 -13.79
C ARG A 225 -19.24 17.36 -12.63
N ARG A 226 -18.40 16.35 -12.79
CA ARG A 226 -18.04 15.38 -11.75
C ARG A 226 -16.53 15.21 -11.65
N SER A 227 -16.08 14.75 -10.48
CA SER A 227 -14.69 14.36 -10.24
C SER A 227 -14.59 12.87 -10.01
N ILE A 228 -13.49 12.26 -10.46
CA ILE A 228 -13.24 10.85 -10.15
C ILE A 228 -13.07 10.64 -8.64
N THR A 229 -13.26 9.40 -8.19
CA THR A 229 -13.01 8.98 -6.81
C THR A 229 -12.05 7.80 -6.78
N SER A 230 -11.44 7.51 -5.63
CA SER A 230 -10.64 6.30 -5.48
C SER A 230 -11.46 5.02 -5.64
N THR A 231 -12.78 5.07 -5.40
CA THR A 231 -13.70 3.97 -5.71
C THR A 231 -13.75 3.70 -7.20
N LEU A 232 -14.01 4.73 -8.02
CA LEU A 232 -14.04 4.61 -9.49
C LEU A 232 -12.71 4.10 -10.05
N VAL A 233 -11.59 4.60 -9.53
CA VAL A 233 -10.24 4.12 -9.93
C VAL A 233 -10.06 2.64 -9.61
N ASN A 234 -10.46 2.18 -8.41
CA ASN A 234 -10.33 0.77 -8.05
C ASN A 234 -11.29 -0.13 -8.84
N GLN A 235 -12.51 0.35 -9.12
CA GLN A 235 -13.48 -0.36 -9.95
C GLN A 235 -12.90 -0.60 -11.35
N TYR A 236 -12.37 0.45 -11.99
CA TYR A 236 -11.73 0.31 -13.30
C TYR A 236 -10.56 -0.70 -13.27
N ILE A 237 -9.71 -0.66 -12.23
CA ILE A 237 -8.60 -1.62 -12.08
C ILE A 237 -9.12 -3.06 -12.00
N GLN A 238 -10.22 -3.28 -11.29
CA GLN A 238 -10.83 -4.61 -11.16
C GLN A 238 -11.42 -5.09 -12.47
N GLU A 239 -12.18 -4.24 -13.15
CA GLU A 239 -12.77 -4.51 -14.47
C GLU A 239 -11.70 -4.91 -15.49
N ALA A 240 -10.59 -4.17 -15.56
CA ALA A 240 -9.57 -4.40 -16.57
C ALA A 240 -8.58 -5.53 -16.24
N CYS A 241 -8.39 -5.87 -14.95
CA CYS A 241 -7.53 -6.98 -14.52
C CYS A 241 -8.28 -8.31 -14.35
N GLY A 242 -9.61 -8.30 -14.22
CA GLY A 242 -10.42 -9.50 -13.93
C GLY A 242 -10.29 -10.04 -12.50
N GLU A 243 -9.71 -9.26 -11.60
CA GLU A 243 -9.33 -9.68 -10.24
C GLU A 243 -9.51 -8.51 -9.26
N ASN A 244 -9.72 -8.82 -7.98
CA ASN A 244 -9.92 -7.82 -6.91
C ASN A 244 -8.62 -7.09 -6.53
N PHE A 245 -8.01 -6.37 -7.47
CA PHE A 245 -6.87 -5.48 -7.26
C PHE A 245 -7.31 -4.04 -7.01
N SER A 246 -6.35 -3.23 -6.57
CA SER A 246 -6.57 -1.84 -6.20
C SER A 246 -5.34 -0.99 -6.51
N ALA A 247 -5.52 0.33 -6.44
CA ALA A 247 -4.42 1.29 -6.55
C ALA A 247 -3.30 1.07 -5.50
N LYS A 248 -3.55 0.34 -4.40
CA LYS A 248 -2.51 0.02 -3.40
C LYS A 248 -1.51 -1.02 -3.91
N ASP A 249 -1.92 -1.90 -4.81
CA ASP A 249 -1.09 -3.01 -5.31
C ASP A 249 0.07 -2.49 -6.17
N PHE A 250 -0.18 -1.43 -6.94
CA PHE A 250 0.86 -0.69 -7.69
C PHE A 250 2.04 -0.25 -6.83
N ARG A 251 1.79 0.20 -5.60
CA ARG A 251 2.88 0.65 -4.71
C ARG A 251 3.74 -0.51 -4.21
N THR A 252 3.14 -1.67 -3.99
CA THR A 252 3.86 -2.88 -3.55
C THR A 252 4.62 -3.49 -4.71
N TRP A 253 4.03 -3.50 -5.91
CA TRP A 253 4.72 -3.86 -7.14
C TRP A 253 5.94 -2.95 -7.38
N ALA A 254 5.73 -1.64 -7.37
CA ALA A 254 6.79 -0.65 -7.61
C ALA A 254 7.90 -0.68 -6.54
N GLY A 255 7.55 -0.81 -5.26
CA GLY A 255 8.55 -0.97 -4.20
C GLY A 255 9.45 -2.19 -4.43
N SER A 256 8.86 -3.29 -4.89
CA SER A 256 9.60 -4.50 -5.24
C SER A 256 10.46 -4.32 -6.50
N ILE A 257 9.95 -3.64 -7.53
CA ILE A 257 10.71 -3.34 -8.75
C ILE A 257 11.89 -2.41 -8.46
N TYR A 258 11.71 -1.34 -7.67
CA TYR A 258 12.80 -0.45 -7.26
C TYR A 258 13.85 -1.17 -6.41
N ALA A 259 13.43 -2.07 -5.51
CA ALA A 259 14.36 -2.88 -4.73
C ALA A 259 15.19 -3.79 -5.62
N LEU A 260 14.53 -4.48 -6.56
CA LEU A 260 15.17 -5.39 -7.50
C LEU A 260 16.15 -4.67 -8.42
N ASP A 261 15.76 -3.53 -8.99
CA ASP A 261 16.61 -2.68 -9.83
C ASP A 261 17.90 -2.28 -9.09
N PHE A 262 17.74 -1.73 -7.88
CA PHE A 262 18.87 -1.27 -7.07
C PHE A 262 19.87 -2.40 -6.78
N LEU A 263 19.38 -3.57 -6.36
CA LEU A 263 20.24 -4.70 -6.02
C LEU A 263 20.89 -5.35 -7.25
N LEU A 264 20.21 -5.34 -8.40
CA LEU A 264 20.80 -5.77 -9.68
C LEU A 264 21.93 -4.83 -10.12
N SER A 265 21.73 -3.52 -10.00
CA SER A 265 22.79 -2.53 -10.28
C SER A 265 23.98 -2.71 -9.35
N LYS A 266 23.74 -2.89 -8.05
CA LYS A 266 24.79 -3.18 -7.07
C LYS A 266 25.56 -4.46 -7.39
N SER A 267 24.86 -5.54 -7.73
CA SER A 267 25.50 -6.81 -8.14
C SER A 267 26.32 -6.72 -9.43
N ALA A 268 26.11 -5.68 -10.25
CA ALA A 268 26.84 -5.49 -11.50
C ALA A 268 28.13 -4.66 -11.32
N THR A 269 28.30 -3.99 -10.19
CA THR A 269 29.45 -3.15 -9.88
C THR A 269 30.26 -3.78 -8.75
N PRO A 270 31.59 -3.97 -8.90
CA PRO A 270 32.44 -4.37 -7.77
C PRO A 270 32.28 -3.36 -6.62
N SER A 271 31.95 -3.83 -5.43
CA SER A 271 31.83 -2.99 -4.25
C SER A 271 32.23 -3.80 -3.01
N ASN A 272 32.87 -3.12 -2.05
CA ASN A 272 33.23 -3.70 -0.75
C ASN A 272 32.07 -3.66 0.27
N ASP A 273 30.87 -3.23 -0.15
CA ASP A 273 29.71 -3.20 0.74
C ASP A 273 29.33 -4.65 1.13
N SER A 274 29.11 -4.86 2.42
CA SER A 274 28.49 -6.10 2.88
C SER A 274 27.04 -6.20 2.40
N PRO A 275 26.47 -7.41 2.26
CA PRO A 275 25.06 -7.58 1.90
C PRO A 275 24.10 -6.81 2.82
N ALA A 276 24.46 -6.63 4.11
CA ALA A 276 23.66 -5.84 5.04
C ALA A 276 23.66 -4.34 4.71
N GLN A 277 24.80 -3.78 4.29
CA GLN A 277 24.91 -2.37 3.86
C GLN A 277 24.12 -2.13 2.58
N ASP A 278 24.18 -3.05 1.61
CA ASP A 278 23.39 -2.96 0.38
C ASP A 278 21.89 -2.95 0.65
N LEU A 279 21.41 -3.84 1.51
CA LEU A 279 20.00 -3.89 1.88
C LEU A 279 19.56 -2.60 2.59
N LYS A 280 20.40 -2.03 3.45
CA LYS A 280 20.12 -0.74 4.09
C LYS A 280 20.00 0.38 3.06
N SER A 281 20.95 0.47 2.12
CA SER A 281 20.96 1.47 1.05
C SER A 281 19.77 1.32 0.10
N MET A 282 19.42 0.09 -0.26
CA MET A 282 18.23 -0.24 -1.04
C MET A 282 16.96 0.23 -0.32
N LEU A 283 16.83 -0.03 0.98
CA LEU A 283 15.66 0.40 1.75
C LEU A 283 15.52 1.92 1.78
N LEU A 284 16.62 2.66 1.93
CA LEU A 284 16.63 4.12 1.85
C LEU A 284 16.19 4.59 0.46
N HIS A 285 16.74 3.99 -0.60
CA HIS A 285 16.36 4.29 -1.99
C HIS A 285 14.85 4.11 -2.21
N VAL A 286 14.29 2.94 -1.89
CA VAL A 286 12.86 2.64 -2.07
C VAL A 286 11.99 3.57 -1.20
N SER A 287 12.42 3.87 0.02
CA SER A 287 11.70 4.76 0.94
C SER A 287 11.55 6.18 0.40
N SER A 288 12.62 6.72 -0.20
CA SER A 288 12.63 8.02 -0.87
C SER A 288 11.68 8.03 -2.08
N ARG A 289 11.76 7.01 -2.94
CA ARG A 289 10.88 6.90 -4.13
C ARG A 289 9.40 6.83 -3.78
N LEU A 290 9.03 6.11 -2.72
CA LEU A 290 7.64 5.89 -2.33
C LEU A 290 7.08 6.92 -1.35
N GLY A 291 7.90 7.79 -0.75
CA GLY A 291 7.48 8.72 0.30
C GLY A 291 7.01 7.99 1.57
N ASN A 292 7.82 7.05 2.05
CA ASN A 292 7.58 6.19 3.21
C ASN A 292 8.84 6.10 4.09
N THR A 293 8.73 5.55 5.30
CA THR A 293 9.92 5.18 6.07
C THR A 293 10.48 3.83 5.60
N ALA A 294 11.79 3.62 5.76
CA ALA A 294 12.47 2.37 5.42
C ALA A 294 11.80 1.13 6.06
N SER A 295 11.45 1.21 7.34
CA SER A 295 10.74 0.14 8.05
C SER A 295 9.38 -0.20 7.42
N ILE A 296 8.63 0.83 7.00
CA ILE A 296 7.33 0.64 6.32
C ILE A 296 7.54 0.03 4.93
N CYS A 297 8.56 0.46 4.17
CA CYS A 297 8.87 -0.16 2.89
C CYS A 297 9.24 -1.64 3.03
N HIS A 298 10.14 -1.95 3.97
CA HIS A 298 10.57 -3.31 4.28
C HIS A 298 9.38 -4.21 4.67
N GLY A 299 8.52 -3.76 5.58
CA GLY A 299 7.41 -4.58 6.07
C GLY A 299 6.23 -4.71 5.12
N TYR A 300 5.99 -3.72 4.26
CA TYR A 300 4.72 -3.61 3.54
C TYR A 300 4.81 -3.44 2.02
N TYR A 301 5.91 -2.93 1.47
CA TYR A 301 5.98 -2.52 0.05
C TYR A 301 7.03 -3.27 -0.78
N ILE A 302 7.94 -4.01 -0.14
CA ILE A 302 8.96 -4.82 -0.81
C ILE A 302 8.62 -6.28 -0.59
N HIS A 303 8.57 -7.06 -1.67
CA HIS A 303 8.34 -8.50 -1.56
C HIS A 303 9.56 -9.19 -0.94
N PRO A 304 9.38 -10.02 0.12
CA PRO A 304 10.49 -10.60 0.89
C PRO A 304 11.40 -11.51 0.05
N VAL A 305 10.86 -12.21 -0.96
CA VAL A 305 11.65 -13.01 -1.91
C VAL A 305 12.88 -12.31 -2.47
N ILE A 306 12.83 -10.99 -2.70
CA ILE A 306 13.98 -10.23 -3.23
C ILE A 306 15.12 -10.21 -2.20
N LEU A 307 14.76 -10.00 -0.94
CA LEU A 307 15.69 -9.94 0.18
C LEU A 307 16.27 -11.33 0.50
N GLU A 308 15.42 -12.35 0.44
CA GLU A 308 15.81 -13.76 0.64
C GLU A 308 16.84 -14.18 -0.41
N TYR A 309 16.54 -13.98 -1.70
CA TYR A 309 17.47 -14.32 -2.78
C TYR A 309 18.79 -13.55 -2.71
N TYR A 310 18.74 -12.25 -2.38
CA TYR A 310 19.96 -11.44 -2.27
C TYR A 310 20.87 -11.95 -1.14
N LYS A 311 20.29 -12.30 0.01
CA LYS A 311 21.06 -12.82 1.17
C LYS A 311 21.66 -14.19 0.92
N GLU A 312 20.95 -15.07 0.23
CA GLU A 312 21.42 -16.43 -0.03
C GLU A 312 22.54 -16.47 -1.07
N LYS A 313 22.47 -15.62 -2.10
CA LYS A 313 23.38 -15.67 -3.25
C LYS A 313 24.43 -14.56 -3.26
N ASN A 314 24.33 -13.60 -2.33
CA ASN A 314 25.10 -12.36 -2.30
C ASN A 314 25.11 -11.56 -3.63
N CYS A 315 24.24 -11.94 -4.58
CA CYS A 315 24.10 -11.32 -5.89
C CYS A 315 22.81 -11.77 -6.58
N LEU A 316 22.34 -11.00 -7.56
CA LEU A 316 21.20 -11.35 -8.43
C LEU A 316 21.61 -11.58 -9.89
N THR A 317 22.87 -11.93 -10.15
CA THR A 317 23.43 -12.05 -11.50
C THR A 317 22.68 -13.06 -12.39
N LEU A 318 22.17 -14.16 -11.82
CA LEU A 318 21.37 -15.19 -12.51
C LEU A 318 19.96 -14.70 -12.95
N ILE A 319 19.58 -13.49 -12.56
CA ILE A 319 18.23 -12.93 -12.72
C ILE A 319 18.26 -11.74 -13.72
N ARG A 320 19.40 -11.49 -14.38
CA ARG A 320 19.59 -10.32 -15.27
C ARG A 320 18.46 -10.15 -16.29
N PRO A 321 17.85 -8.95 -16.40
CA PRO A 321 16.87 -8.66 -17.43
C PRO A 321 17.55 -8.63 -18.80
N ALA A 322 16.85 -9.11 -19.84
CA ALA A 322 17.37 -9.15 -21.21
C ALA A 322 17.67 -7.76 -21.81
N ARG A 323 17.11 -6.69 -21.23
CA ARG A 323 17.39 -5.28 -21.59
C ARG A 323 17.35 -4.41 -20.34
N ALA A 324 18.36 -3.56 -20.16
CA ALA A 324 18.39 -2.54 -19.10
C ALA A 324 17.59 -1.28 -19.51
N GLY A 325 17.18 -0.48 -18.52
CA GLY A 325 16.77 0.92 -18.72
C GLY A 325 15.29 1.26 -18.56
N VAL A 326 14.36 0.30 -18.69
CA VAL A 326 12.92 0.54 -18.48
C VAL A 326 12.40 -0.23 -17.29
N LEU A 327 12.05 0.48 -16.21
CA LEU A 327 11.55 -0.15 -14.98
C LEU A 327 10.13 -0.72 -15.17
N PHE A 328 9.24 0.04 -15.80
CA PHE A 328 7.82 -0.32 -15.98
C PHE A 328 7.44 -0.27 -17.46
N GLY A 329 6.80 -1.32 -17.95
CA GLY A 329 6.35 -1.38 -19.35
C GLY A 329 5.12 -0.52 -19.62
N LYS A 330 4.86 -0.19 -20.89
CA LYS A 330 3.74 0.69 -21.29
C LYS A 330 2.45 -0.07 -21.59
N ASN A 331 2.53 -1.14 -22.41
CA ASN A 331 1.40 -1.99 -22.82
C ASN A 331 1.59 -3.46 -22.40
N SER A 332 2.74 -3.77 -21.83
CA SER A 332 3.20 -5.09 -21.42
C SER A 332 4.11 -4.93 -20.21
N LEU A 333 4.66 -6.03 -19.69
CA LEU A 333 5.68 -5.98 -18.65
C LEU A 333 7.05 -5.60 -19.23
N SER A 334 7.79 -4.75 -18.54
CA SER A 334 9.21 -4.51 -18.80
C SER A 334 10.05 -5.78 -18.61
N SER A 335 11.30 -5.75 -19.06
CA SER A 335 12.25 -6.84 -18.79
C SER A 335 12.43 -7.07 -17.28
N LEU A 336 12.50 -5.99 -16.49
CA LEU A 336 12.65 -6.06 -15.05
C LEU A 336 11.39 -6.61 -14.36
N GLU A 337 10.20 -6.20 -14.81
CA GLU A 337 8.92 -6.73 -14.34
C GLU A 337 8.77 -8.22 -14.63
N LYS A 338 9.16 -8.67 -15.84
CA LYS A 338 9.19 -10.10 -16.20
C LYS A 338 10.17 -10.87 -15.33
N THR A 339 11.33 -10.29 -15.04
CA THR A 339 12.31 -10.85 -14.12
C THR A 339 11.74 -11.01 -12.72
N PHE A 340 11.09 -9.99 -12.17
CA PHE A 340 10.43 -10.09 -10.88
C PHE A 340 9.34 -11.17 -10.88
N LEU A 341 8.54 -11.24 -11.95
CA LEU A 341 7.51 -12.28 -12.10
C LEU A 341 8.10 -13.70 -12.09
N ARG A 342 9.24 -13.91 -12.76
CA ARG A 342 9.97 -15.20 -12.72
C ARG A 342 10.43 -15.55 -11.30
N LEU A 343 10.92 -14.57 -10.55
CA LEU A 343 11.32 -14.75 -9.16
C LEU A 343 10.14 -15.20 -8.28
N LEU A 344 8.99 -14.55 -8.43
CA LEU A 344 7.75 -14.93 -7.73
C LEU A 344 7.29 -16.35 -8.10
N LYS A 345 7.34 -16.72 -9.39
CA LYS A 345 6.99 -18.09 -9.83
C LYS A 345 7.91 -19.14 -9.22
N LYS A 346 9.22 -18.85 -9.15
CA LYS A 346 10.19 -19.79 -8.59
C LYS A 346 9.95 -20.01 -7.09
N LYS A 347 9.70 -18.93 -6.34
CA LYS A 347 9.35 -19.02 -4.91
C LYS A 347 8.08 -19.84 -4.66
N ARG A 348 7.03 -19.63 -5.46
CA ARG A 348 5.79 -20.42 -5.37
C ARG A 348 5.97 -21.91 -5.66
N LYS A 349 7.01 -22.32 -6.40
CA LYS A 349 7.31 -23.74 -6.64
C LYS A 349 8.10 -24.39 -5.49
N THR A 350 8.76 -23.59 -4.67
CA THR A 350 9.60 -24.06 -3.56
C THR A 350 8.90 -23.98 -2.20
N ASP A 351 7.78 -23.27 -2.13
CA ASP A 351 6.85 -23.23 -1.00
C ASP A 351 5.71 -24.23 -1.23
#